data_AF-A0A9W6U120-F1
#
_entry.id   AF-A0A9W6U120-F1
#
_cell.length_a   1.000
_cell.length_b   1.000
_cell.length_c   1.000
_cell.angle_alpha   90.00
_cell.angle_beta   90.00
_cell.angle_gamma   90.00
#
_symmetry.space_group_name_H-M   'P 1'
#
loop_
_entity.id
_entity.type
_entity.pdbx_description
1 polymer ?
#
loop_
_entity_poly.entity_id
_entity_poly.type
_entity_poly.pdbx_seq_one_letter_code
_entity_poly.pdbx_strand_id
1 'polypeptide(L)'
;MPTKTEGFNKRSCSCGNDRGKCFLYQPAAGSPSGDAFLCLEDATKGFLHEVHQCKCVEEKISLDAFAQERSKAAGPDDLFIMYCTSQVTADLRMLPNFAFVDASCWEAYYGPFAARAFFTKSVPLPCINTSSEVQLEFVEGVGPIYRDRIAKKRPFSSLEDALVKTKIPAKVLKRFSFNTDSR
;
A
#
# COMPACT_ATOMS: atom_id res chain seq x y z
N MET A 1 -0.74 -13.53 -28.35
CA MET A 1 0.66 -13.18 -28.70
C MET A 1 0.96 -11.80 -28.14
N PRO A 2 2.16 -11.58 -27.57
CA PRO A 2 2.43 -10.45 -26.69
C PRO A 2 2.65 -9.18 -27.51
N THR A 3 1.89 -8.13 -27.22
CA THR A 3 2.23 -6.77 -27.62
C THR A 3 3.42 -6.35 -26.78
N LYS A 4 4.59 -6.31 -27.43
CA LYS A 4 5.81 -5.72 -26.89
C LYS A 4 5.48 -4.31 -26.41
N THR A 5 5.44 -4.10 -25.10
CA THR A 5 5.66 -2.77 -24.54
C THR A 5 7.08 -2.40 -24.93
N GLU A 6 7.21 -1.53 -25.92
CA GLU A 6 8.48 -0.89 -26.24
C GLU A 6 9.03 -0.31 -24.95
N GLY A 7 10.22 -0.77 -24.59
CA GLY A 7 10.87 -0.42 -23.35
C GLY A 7 10.95 1.09 -23.19
N PHE A 8 10.83 1.55 -21.95
CA PHE A 8 11.29 2.87 -21.55
C PHE A 8 12.66 3.13 -22.18
N ASN A 9 12.71 4.04 -23.15
CA ASN A 9 13.98 4.51 -23.67
C ASN A 9 14.65 5.30 -22.55
N LYS A 10 15.73 4.75 -22.01
CA LYS A 10 16.65 5.44 -21.11
C LYS A 10 17.18 6.67 -21.85
N ARG A 11 16.57 7.83 -21.63
CA ARG A 11 17.24 9.11 -21.88
C ARG A 11 17.95 9.48 -20.60
N SER A 12 19.26 9.60 -20.67
CA SER A 12 20.02 10.35 -19.67
C SER A 12 19.53 11.80 -19.69
N CYS A 13 19.46 12.43 -18.52
CA CYS A 13 19.54 13.89 -18.47
C CYS A 13 20.93 14.26 -19.02
N SER A 14 20.95 15.01 -20.11
CA SER A 14 22.15 15.35 -20.87
C SER A 14 22.84 16.64 -20.39
N CYS A 15 22.42 17.19 -19.26
CA CYS A 15 22.92 18.45 -18.73
C CYS A 15 23.27 18.30 -17.26
N GLY A 16 24.39 18.90 -16.87
CA GLY A 16 24.50 19.39 -15.50
C GLY A 16 23.28 20.23 -15.17
N ASN A 17 22.60 19.85 -14.09
CA ASN A 17 21.57 20.60 -13.39
C ASN A 17 20.32 21.03 -14.20
N ASP A 18 19.36 20.11 -14.35
CA ASP A 18 17.95 20.46 -14.57
C ASP A 18 17.28 20.72 -13.21
N ARG A 19 17.55 21.92 -12.66
CA ARG A 19 16.94 22.44 -11.44
C ARG A 19 15.42 22.23 -11.47
N GLY A 20 14.90 21.44 -10.53
CA GLY A 20 13.48 21.45 -10.17
C GLY A 20 12.64 20.24 -10.59
N LYS A 21 13.22 19.06 -10.82
CA LYS A 21 12.44 17.82 -10.95
C LYS A 21 12.80 16.84 -9.84
N CYS A 22 12.02 16.83 -8.76
CA CYS A 22 11.93 15.70 -7.85
C CYS A 22 11.35 14.53 -8.64
N PHE A 23 12.20 13.61 -9.07
CA PHE A 23 11.75 12.37 -9.69
C PHE A 23 11.27 11.44 -8.57
N LEU A 24 9.95 11.29 -8.45
CA LEU A 24 9.36 10.19 -7.70
C LEU A 24 9.54 8.92 -8.53
N TYR A 25 10.46 8.06 -8.11
CA TYR A 25 10.65 6.76 -8.73
C TYR A 25 9.81 5.75 -7.97
N GLN A 26 8.76 5.23 -8.62
CA GLN A 26 8.13 4.00 -8.16
C GLN A 26 9.08 2.83 -8.46
N PRO A 27 9.37 1.94 -7.50
CA PRO A 27 10.21 0.79 -7.74
C PRO A 27 9.59 -0.08 -8.82
N ALA A 28 10.22 -0.11 -9.99
CA ALA A 28 10.03 -1.18 -10.96
C ALA A 28 10.95 -2.34 -10.55
N ALA A 29 10.37 -3.48 -10.13
CA ALA A 29 10.99 -4.79 -9.88
C ALA A 29 12.34 -4.88 -9.12
N GLY A 30 12.92 -3.78 -8.62
CA GLY A 30 14.31 -3.70 -8.18
C GLY A 30 14.54 -3.20 -6.75
N SER A 31 13.50 -2.72 -6.06
CA SER A 31 13.48 -2.65 -4.60
C SER A 31 12.35 -3.55 -4.13
N PRO A 32 12.63 -4.78 -3.64
CA PRO A 32 11.57 -5.70 -3.24
C PRO A 32 10.85 -5.28 -1.96
N SER A 33 11.28 -4.20 -1.29
CA SER A 33 10.76 -3.83 0.03
C SER A 33 10.42 -2.34 0.22
N GLY A 34 10.88 -1.44 -0.65
CA GLY A 34 10.37 -0.06 -0.73
C GLY A 34 9.19 0.03 -1.68
N ASP A 35 8.20 0.86 -1.37
CA ASP A 35 7.00 1.05 -2.20
C ASP A 35 7.11 2.28 -3.12
N ALA A 36 7.88 3.29 -2.70
CA ALA A 36 8.26 4.45 -3.51
C ALA A 36 9.60 5.01 -3.01
N PHE A 37 10.36 5.70 -3.87
CA PHE A 37 11.49 6.49 -3.40
C PHE A 37 11.70 7.77 -4.21
N LEU A 38 12.37 8.74 -3.60
CA LEU A 38 12.81 9.99 -4.21
C LEU A 38 14.31 10.15 -4.01
N CYS A 39 15.00 10.71 -5.00
CA CYS A 39 16.38 11.15 -4.82
C CYS A 39 16.37 12.57 -4.25
N LEU A 40 17.09 12.77 -3.14
CA LEU A 40 17.31 14.04 -2.48
C LEU A 40 18.77 14.46 -2.64
N GLU A 41 19.01 15.76 -2.67
CA GLU A 41 20.36 16.34 -2.69
C GLU A 41 20.55 17.18 -1.43
N ASP A 42 21.50 16.77 -0.59
CA ASP A 42 21.97 17.55 0.54
C ASP A 42 23.23 18.32 0.12
N ALA A 43 23.25 19.64 0.36
CA ALA A 43 24.35 20.52 -0.04
C ALA A 43 25.71 20.14 0.57
N THR A 44 25.72 19.36 1.65
CA THR A 44 26.91 18.95 2.40
C THR A 44 27.23 17.46 2.27
N LYS A 45 26.20 16.61 2.17
CA LYS A 45 26.33 15.14 2.17
C LYS A 45 26.18 14.51 0.78
N GLY A 46 25.79 15.29 -0.23
CA GLY A 46 25.54 14.79 -1.58
C GLY A 46 24.17 14.14 -1.72
N PHE A 47 24.06 13.14 -2.60
CA PHE A 47 22.78 12.49 -2.90
C PHE A 47 22.43 11.39 -1.89
N LEU A 48 21.17 11.39 -1.44
CA LEU A 48 20.57 10.34 -0.62
C LEU A 48 19.13 10.06 -1.09
N HIS A 49 18.50 9.00 -0.60
CA HIS A 49 17.12 8.67 -0.97
C HIS A 49 16.15 8.92 0.17
N GLU A 50 14.96 9.42 -0.18
CA GLU A 50 13.77 9.30 0.65
C GLU A 50 13.00 8.06 0.22
N VAL A 51 12.98 7.04 1.08
CA VAL A 51 12.33 5.74 0.80
C VAL A 51 11.03 5.66 1.57
N HIS A 52 9.95 5.33 0.88
CA HIS A 52 8.61 5.20 1.41
C HIS A 52 8.22 3.73 1.50
N GLN A 53 7.60 3.36 2.62
CA GLN A 53 7.00 2.04 2.79
C GLN A 53 5.61 2.16 3.44
N CYS A 54 4.63 1.47 2.90
CA CYS A 54 3.24 1.45 3.34
C CYS A 54 2.91 0.10 3.98
N LYS A 55 2.44 0.10 5.23
CA LYS A 55 2.04 -1.11 5.96
C LYS A 55 0.60 -1.01 6.44
N CYS A 56 -0.25 -1.88 5.92
CA CYS A 56 -1.58 -2.12 6.48
C CYS A 56 -1.47 -3.20 7.56
N VAL A 57 -1.38 -2.77 8.82
CA VAL A 57 -1.24 -3.65 10.00
C VAL A 57 -2.22 -3.22 11.09
N GLU A 58 -2.80 -4.20 11.79
CA GLU A 58 -3.68 -3.98 12.93
C GLU A 58 -2.90 -3.90 14.24
N GLU A 59 -1.85 -4.71 14.36
CA GLU A 59 -0.98 -4.78 15.53
C GLU A 59 -0.04 -3.58 15.62
N LYS A 60 0.35 -3.22 16.85
CA LYS A 60 1.33 -2.17 17.09
C LYS A 60 2.69 -2.58 16.53
N ILE A 61 3.32 -1.69 15.76
CA ILE A 61 4.67 -1.92 15.25
C ILE A 61 5.68 -1.63 16.36
N SER A 62 6.53 -2.61 16.67
CA SER A 62 7.65 -2.46 17.61
C SER A 62 8.85 -1.77 16.95
N LEU A 63 9.78 -1.23 17.75
CA LEU A 63 11.03 -0.66 17.26
C LEU A 63 11.87 -1.67 16.46
N ASP A 64 11.94 -2.92 16.92
CA ASP A 64 12.71 -3.96 16.25
C ASP A 64 12.11 -4.31 14.89
N ALA A 65 10.78 -4.45 14.82
CA ALA A 65 10.08 -4.70 13.57
C ALA A 65 10.30 -3.55 12.58
N PHE A 66 10.25 -2.30 13.08
CA PHE A 66 10.54 -1.12 12.28
C PHE A 66 11.98 -1.11 11.76
N ALA A 67 12.97 -1.35 12.63
CA ALA A 67 14.38 -1.35 12.26
C ALA A 67 14.69 -2.44 11.22
N GLN A 68 14.04 -3.60 11.33
CA GLN A 68 14.13 -4.67 10.32
C GLN A 68 13.50 -4.27 8.99
N GLU A 69 12.36 -3.57 8.99
CA GLU A 69 11.77 -3.08 7.74
C GLU A 69 12.63 -1.99 7.08
N ARG A 70 13.16 -1.05 7.88
CA ARG A 70 14.09 -0.03 7.41
C ARG A 70 15.32 -0.64 6.75
N SER A 71 15.96 -1.63 7.38
CA SER A 71 17.20 -2.24 6.86
C SER A 71 17.00 -3.01 5.56
N LYS A 72 15.77 -3.45 5.26
CA LYS A 72 15.41 -4.07 3.97
C LYS A 72 15.17 -3.05 2.88
N ALA A 73 14.68 -1.86 3.23
CA ALA A 73 14.15 -0.88 2.27
C ALA A 73 15.12 0.27 1.97
N ALA A 74 15.92 0.70 2.93
CA ALA A 74 16.69 1.94 2.89
C ALA A 74 18.14 1.77 3.37
N GLY A 75 19.06 2.54 2.78
CA GLY A 75 20.44 2.62 3.20
C GLY A 75 20.63 3.27 4.58
N PRO A 76 21.87 3.29 5.10
CA PRO A 76 22.16 3.89 6.40
C PRO A 76 21.88 5.40 6.43
N ASP A 77 22.18 6.11 5.34
CA ASP A 77 22.03 7.57 5.24
C ASP A 77 20.71 8.04 4.62
N ASP A 78 19.92 7.10 4.08
CA ASP A 78 18.63 7.38 3.47
C ASP A 78 17.58 7.78 4.52
N LEU A 79 16.68 8.68 4.13
CA LEU A 79 15.49 9.05 4.89
C LEU A 79 14.42 7.98 4.67
N PHE A 80 14.03 7.27 5.73
CA PHE A 80 13.00 6.22 5.64
C PHE A 80 11.66 6.69 6.23
N ILE A 81 10.61 6.72 5.43
CA ILE A 81 9.25 7.10 5.85
C ILE A 81 8.34 5.87 5.80
N MET A 82 7.80 5.48 6.95
CA MET A 82 6.82 4.39 7.04
C MET A 82 5.41 4.93 7.27
N TYR A 83 4.51 4.68 6.33
CA TYR A 83 3.08 4.92 6.47
C TYR A 83 2.41 3.68 7.04
N CYS A 84 1.62 3.80 8.11
CA CYS A 84 0.95 2.63 8.68
C CYS A 84 -0.42 2.92 9.29
N THR A 85 -1.27 1.88 9.33
CA THR A 85 -2.62 1.96 9.91
C THR A 85 -2.63 1.74 11.44
N SER A 86 -1.62 1.06 11.97
CA SER A 86 -1.41 0.85 13.41
C SER A 86 -0.85 2.11 14.08
N GLN A 87 -0.97 2.21 15.41
CA GLN A 87 -0.23 3.22 16.17
C GLN A 87 1.20 2.73 16.47
N VAL A 88 2.19 3.59 16.26
CA VAL A 88 3.58 3.36 16.65
C VAL A 88 3.76 3.88 18.07
N THR A 89 4.22 3.02 18.99
CA THR A 89 4.34 3.37 20.43
C THR A 89 5.78 3.54 20.90
N ALA A 90 6.69 3.74 19.95
CA ALA A 90 8.12 3.81 20.18
C ALA A 90 8.60 5.21 20.59
N ASP A 91 9.68 5.28 21.38
CA ASP A 91 10.43 6.53 21.59
C ASP A 91 11.26 6.85 20.34
N LEU A 92 10.83 7.88 19.63
CA LEU A 92 11.26 8.26 18.29
C LEU A 92 12.66 8.87 18.24
N ARG A 93 13.23 9.18 19.40
CA ARG A 93 14.54 9.81 19.51
C ARG A 93 15.70 8.85 19.25
N MET A 94 15.41 7.56 19.02
CA MET A 94 16.41 6.49 19.01
C MET A 94 17.00 6.15 17.64
N LEU A 95 16.43 6.63 16.54
CA LEU A 95 16.93 6.32 15.19
C LEU A 95 17.18 7.60 14.38
N PRO A 96 18.28 7.72 13.62
CA PRO A 96 18.47 8.82 12.69
C PRO A 96 17.71 8.58 11.37
N ASN A 97 17.41 9.66 10.65
CA ASN A 97 16.93 9.63 9.26
C ASN A 97 15.68 8.76 9.04
N PHE A 98 14.65 8.92 9.87
CA PHE A 98 13.38 8.22 9.67
C PHE A 98 12.16 9.06 10.09
N ALA A 99 10.99 8.68 9.59
CA ALA A 99 9.70 9.20 10.00
C ALA A 99 8.62 8.11 9.93
N PHE A 100 7.53 8.31 10.67
CA PHE A 100 6.32 7.51 10.59
C PHE A 100 5.12 8.40 10.34
N VAL A 101 4.17 7.90 9.58
CA VAL A 101 2.88 8.53 9.33
C VAL A 101 1.82 7.52 9.74
N ASP A 102 1.39 7.63 10.98
CA ASP A 102 0.45 6.70 11.61
C ASP A 102 -0.89 7.37 11.93
N ALA A 103 -1.85 6.57 12.41
CA ALA A 103 -3.19 7.05 12.72
C ALA A 103 -3.23 8.20 13.76
N SER A 104 -2.17 8.42 14.54
CA SER A 104 -2.10 9.52 15.50
C SER A 104 -1.74 10.87 14.85
N CYS A 105 -1.14 10.87 13.65
CA CYS A 105 -0.66 12.09 12.99
C CYS A 105 -1.22 12.32 11.58
N TRP A 106 -2.14 11.49 11.09
CA TRP A 106 -2.73 11.64 9.74
C TRP A 106 -3.36 13.02 9.48
N GLU A 107 -4.07 13.59 10.44
CA GLU A 107 -4.65 14.94 10.30
C GLU A 107 -3.57 16.00 10.12
N ALA A 108 -2.48 15.92 10.90
CA ALA A 108 -1.37 16.85 10.79
C ALA A 108 -0.59 16.68 9.48
N TYR A 109 -0.40 15.43 9.03
CA TYR A 109 0.42 15.11 7.85
C TYR A 109 -0.33 15.29 6.53
N TYR A 110 -1.55 14.75 6.41
CA TYR A 110 -2.35 14.80 5.18
C TYR A 110 -3.29 16.01 5.11
N GLY A 111 -3.51 16.72 6.23
CA GLY A 111 -4.43 17.86 6.31
C GLY A 111 -5.84 17.49 5.86
N PRO A 112 -6.49 18.29 4.97
CA PRO A 112 -7.87 18.05 4.54
C PRO A 112 -8.08 16.72 3.80
N PHE A 113 -7.01 16.00 3.47
CA PHE A 113 -7.06 14.70 2.81
C PHE A 113 -6.86 13.51 3.75
N ALA A 114 -6.73 13.73 5.06
CA ALA A 114 -6.52 12.66 6.04
C ALA A 114 -7.60 11.57 5.97
N ALA A 115 -8.84 11.93 5.62
CA ALA A 115 -9.95 11.00 5.36
C ALA A 115 -9.58 9.83 4.43
N ARG A 116 -8.66 10.03 3.47
CA ARG A 116 -8.20 8.96 2.56
C ARG A 116 -7.35 7.90 3.28
N ALA A 117 -6.55 8.31 4.27
CA ALA A 117 -5.81 7.39 5.11
C ALA A 117 -6.73 6.70 6.14
N PHE A 118 -7.76 7.39 6.63
CA PHE A 118 -8.79 6.76 7.46
C PHE A 118 -9.60 5.71 6.69
N PHE A 119 -9.87 5.94 5.40
CA PHE A 119 -10.64 5.02 4.56
C PHE A 119 -9.98 3.63 4.53
N THR A 120 -8.66 3.55 4.35
CA THR A 120 -7.94 2.27 4.31
C THR A 120 -7.97 1.52 5.64
N LYS A 121 -8.09 2.23 6.77
CA LYS A 121 -8.20 1.62 8.10
C LYS A 121 -9.63 1.29 8.53
N SER A 122 -10.60 2.12 8.15
CA SER A 122 -11.91 2.16 8.80
C SER A 122 -13.02 1.57 7.94
N VAL A 123 -12.80 1.40 6.63
CA VAL A 123 -13.80 0.81 5.75
C VAL A 123 -13.73 -0.70 5.87
N PRO A 124 -14.80 -1.35 6.36
CA PRO A 124 -14.81 -2.81 6.48
C PRO A 124 -14.73 -3.44 5.08
N LEU A 125 -14.22 -4.67 5.03
CA LEU A 125 -14.22 -5.45 3.80
C LEU A 125 -15.63 -5.48 3.20
N PRO A 126 -15.79 -5.24 1.88
CA PRO A 126 -17.08 -5.34 1.22
C PRO A 126 -17.76 -6.67 1.57
N CYS A 127 -19.05 -6.63 1.85
CA CYS A 127 -19.81 -7.83 2.11
C CYS A 127 -20.13 -8.50 0.78
N ILE A 128 -19.67 -9.75 0.60
CA ILE A 128 -19.87 -10.48 -0.64
C ILE A 128 -21.35 -10.66 -0.97
N ASN A 129 -22.25 -10.60 0.02
CA ASN A 129 -23.69 -10.79 -0.14
C ASN A 129 -24.47 -9.50 -0.39
N THR A 130 -24.05 -8.39 0.20
CA THR A 130 -24.86 -7.15 0.26
C THR A 130 -24.21 -5.95 -0.41
N SER A 131 -22.89 -5.93 -0.59
CA SER A 131 -22.22 -4.81 -1.26
C SER A 131 -22.66 -4.65 -2.70
N SER A 132 -22.78 -3.39 -3.13
CA SER A 132 -23.14 -3.03 -4.50
C SER A 132 -22.10 -3.54 -5.49
N GLU A 133 -22.49 -3.66 -6.76
CA GLU A 133 -21.60 -4.10 -7.84
C GLU A 133 -20.30 -3.28 -7.93
N VAL A 134 -20.39 -1.96 -7.79
CA VAL A 134 -19.23 -1.06 -7.77
C VAL A 134 -18.32 -1.36 -6.57
N GLN A 135 -18.91 -1.64 -5.40
CA GLN A 135 -18.13 -1.97 -4.21
C GLN A 135 -17.40 -3.31 -4.33
N LEU A 136 -17.90 -4.26 -5.13
CA LEU A 136 -17.19 -5.51 -5.39
C LEU A 136 -15.95 -5.32 -6.23
N GLU A 137 -15.99 -4.42 -7.21
CA GLU A 137 -14.86 -4.16 -8.09
C GLU A 137 -13.73 -3.41 -7.39
N PHE A 138 -13.98 -2.79 -6.23
CA PHE A 138 -12.91 -2.26 -5.38
C PHE A 138 -12.06 -3.36 -4.74
N VAL A 139 -12.53 -4.61 -4.72
CA VAL A 139 -11.73 -5.73 -4.20
C VAL A 139 -10.69 -6.14 -5.24
N GLU A 140 -9.42 -6.05 -4.86
CA GLU A 140 -8.30 -6.45 -5.71
C GLU A 140 -8.52 -7.88 -6.26
N GLY A 141 -8.42 -8.03 -7.58
CA GLY A 141 -8.64 -9.29 -8.29
C GLY A 141 -10.10 -9.58 -8.65
N VAL A 142 -11.02 -8.64 -8.41
CA VAL A 142 -12.42 -8.73 -8.83
C VAL A 142 -12.67 -7.78 -10.00
N GLY A 143 -12.63 -8.34 -11.20
CA GLY A 143 -13.08 -7.63 -12.40
C GLY A 143 -14.56 -7.88 -12.71
N PRO A 144 -15.08 -7.30 -13.81
CA PRO A 144 -16.47 -7.40 -14.23
C PRO A 144 -17.01 -8.85 -14.27
N ILE A 145 -16.21 -9.79 -14.77
CA ILE A 145 -16.58 -11.21 -14.86
C ILE A 145 -16.83 -11.82 -13.47
N TYR A 146 -16.00 -11.48 -12.48
CA TYR A 146 -16.14 -12.01 -11.13
C TYR A 146 -17.28 -11.30 -10.40
N ARG A 147 -17.40 -9.97 -10.55
CA ARG A 147 -18.56 -9.19 -10.07
C ARG A 147 -19.87 -9.82 -10.53
N ASP A 148 -20.04 -10.08 -11.82
CA ASP A 148 -21.28 -10.64 -12.37
C ASP A 148 -21.57 -12.05 -11.84
N ARG A 149 -20.54 -12.89 -11.69
CA ARG A 149 -20.68 -14.23 -11.10
C ARG A 149 -21.10 -14.15 -9.64
N ILE A 150 -20.52 -13.22 -8.88
CA ILE A 150 -20.87 -12.98 -7.49
C ILE A 150 -22.34 -12.51 -7.43
N ALA A 151 -22.70 -11.44 -8.15
CA ALA A 151 -24.05 -10.89 -8.19
C ALA A 151 -25.11 -11.95 -8.51
N LYS A 152 -24.85 -12.82 -9.49
CA LYS A 152 -25.78 -13.88 -9.92
C LYS A 152 -25.92 -15.04 -8.91
N LYS A 153 -24.93 -15.29 -8.05
CA LYS A 153 -24.86 -16.50 -7.20
C LYS A 153 -25.01 -16.24 -5.70
N ARG A 154 -25.12 -14.98 -5.30
CA ARG A 154 -25.51 -14.57 -3.94
C ARG A 154 -26.87 -15.17 -3.56
N PRO A 155 -27.13 -15.45 -2.27
CA PRO A 155 -26.19 -15.31 -1.15
C PRO A 155 -25.25 -16.53 -0.99
N PHE A 156 -24.15 -16.28 -0.29
CA PHE A 156 -23.15 -17.27 0.13
C PHE A 156 -23.14 -17.40 1.64
N SER A 157 -23.12 -18.63 2.16
CA SER A 157 -23.08 -18.90 3.60
C SER A 157 -21.67 -18.93 4.18
N SER A 158 -20.67 -19.29 3.38
CA SER A 158 -19.26 -19.35 3.78
C SER A 158 -18.32 -19.14 2.59
N LEU A 159 -17.02 -19.03 2.90
CA LEU A 159 -15.95 -18.97 1.90
C LEU A 159 -15.99 -20.18 0.95
N GLU A 160 -16.22 -21.38 1.49
CA GLU A 160 -16.31 -22.63 0.74
C GLU A 160 -17.53 -22.64 -0.19
N ASP A 161 -18.68 -22.17 0.29
CA ASP A 161 -19.90 -22.06 -0.53
C ASP A 161 -19.68 -21.08 -1.69
N ALA A 162 -19.06 -19.93 -1.44
CA ALA A 162 -18.68 -18.99 -2.49
C ALA A 162 -17.68 -19.59 -3.47
N LEU A 163 -16.68 -20.34 -2.99
CA LEU A 163 -15.71 -21.01 -3.85
C LEU A 163 -16.39 -22.04 -4.77
N VAL A 164 -17.25 -22.90 -4.23
CA VAL A 164 -17.97 -23.93 -4.99
C VAL A 164 -18.92 -23.29 -6.00
N LYS A 165 -19.72 -22.30 -5.57
CA LYS A 165 -20.68 -21.64 -6.45
C LYS A 165 -19.98 -20.83 -7.54
N THR A 166 -19.00 -19.99 -7.20
CA THR A 166 -18.44 -19.00 -8.15
C THR A 166 -17.21 -19.49 -8.92
N LYS A 167 -16.47 -20.47 -8.36
CA LYS A 167 -15.14 -20.90 -8.81
C LYS A 167 -14.10 -19.77 -8.82
N ILE A 168 -14.32 -18.71 -8.05
CA ILE A 168 -13.35 -17.62 -7.85
C ILE A 168 -12.27 -18.10 -6.87
N PRO A 169 -10.97 -17.81 -7.11
CA PRO A 169 -9.90 -18.25 -6.22
C PRO A 169 -10.12 -17.80 -4.77
N ALA A 170 -9.88 -18.71 -3.81
CA ALA A 170 -10.06 -18.42 -2.38
C ALA A 170 -9.26 -17.19 -1.91
N LYS A 171 -8.08 -16.93 -2.49
CA LYS A 171 -7.27 -15.73 -2.19
C LYS A 171 -8.00 -14.41 -2.46
N VAL A 172 -8.89 -14.40 -3.45
CA VAL A 172 -9.75 -13.23 -3.76
C VAL A 172 -10.95 -13.22 -2.82
N LEU A 173 -11.59 -14.37 -2.62
CA LEU A 173 -12.80 -14.47 -1.78
C LEU A 173 -12.55 -14.12 -0.30
N LYS A 174 -11.33 -14.37 0.21
CA LYS A 174 -10.91 -13.97 1.57
C LYS A 174 -10.89 -12.46 1.81
N ARG A 175 -10.96 -11.64 0.75
CA ARG A 175 -11.01 -10.17 0.83
C ARG A 175 -12.43 -9.64 1.01
N PHE A 176 -13.42 -10.51 1.21
CA PHE A 176 -14.80 -10.13 1.49
C PHE A 176 -15.22 -10.56 2.89
N SER A 177 -16.18 -9.84 3.46
CA SER A 177 -16.96 -10.28 4.62
C SER A 177 -18.20 -11.09 4.17
N PHE A 178 -18.68 -12.02 5.01
CA PHE A 178 -19.79 -12.92 4.68
C PHE A 178 -21.10 -12.64 5.45
N ASN A 179 -21.14 -11.60 6.31
CA ASN A 179 -22.26 -11.32 7.23
C ASN A 179 -22.71 -12.56 8.03
N THR A 180 -21.78 -13.37 8.52
CA THR A 180 -22.11 -14.58 9.29
C THR A 180 -22.62 -14.29 10.71
N ASP A 181 -22.57 -13.03 11.15
CA ASP A 181 -23.07 -12.61 12.47
C ASP A 181 -24.34 -11.78 12.32
N SER A 182 -25.48 -12.46 12.18
CA SER A 182 -26.80 -11.91 12.49
C SER A 182 -27.77 -13.06 12.78
N ARG A 183 -27.57 -13.69 13.93
CA ARG A 183 -28.61 -14.41 14.67
C ARG A 183 -28.55 -14.00 16.13
#